data_AF-A0A7C4GK59-F1
#
_entry.id   AF-A0A7C4GK59-F1
#
_cell.length_a   1.000
_cell.length_b   1.000
_cell.length_c   1.000
_cell.angle_alpha   90.00
_cell.angle_beta   90.00
_cell.angle_gamma   90.00
#
_symmetry.space_group_name_H-M   'P 1'
#
loop_
_entity.id
_entity.type
_entity.pdbx_description
1 polymer ?
#
loop_
_entity_poly.entity_id
_entity_poly.type
_entity_poly.pdbx_seq_one_letter_code
_entity_poly.pdbx_strand_id
1 'polypeptide(L)'
;MSQPLIDALKLFGDAAKMMIIATALILVSISIVLSIPFTTISALLRFYDDIRDALIGYFILIAILTLSSLILIFVSIYGMLIGSARHFANYKSELSIVKNHIQWGFIGGLILAILGALLYLLGFIANPLATSVGLPLLIIGMFMLWLGGIGLSVLCFKLYEEFKSISILMSGIFFIVMGALSLISWILIHIETRSLIAKITGAGGTAVIMPPPPP
;
A
#
# COMPACT_ATOMS: atom_id res chain seq x y z
N MET A 1 -26.73 12.81 -7.51
CA MET A 1 -26.46 11.42 -7.08
C MET A 1 -25.02 10.94 -7.38
N SER A 2 -24.24 11.63 -8.22
CA SER A 2 -22.84 11.25 -8.55
C SER A 2 -21.78 11.67 -7.51
N GLN A 3 -22.09 12.61 -6.61
CA GLN A 3 -21.14 13.15 -5.62
C GLN A 3 -20.46 12.07 -4.74
N PRO A 4 -21.19 11.14 -4.07
CA PRO A 4 -20.56 10.12 -3.23
C PRO A 4 -19.66 9.17 -4.02
N LEU A 5 -19.96 8.94 -5.30
CA LEU A 5 -19.15 8.11 -6.19
C LEU A 5 -17.86 8.83 -6.61
N ILE A 6 -17.95 10.13 -6.95
CA ILE A 6 -16.79 10.97 -7.26
C ILE A 6 -15.86 11.05 -6.05
N ASP A 7 -16.41 11.24 -4.85
CA ASP A 7 -15.62 11.31 -3.61
C ASP A 7 -14.95 9.97 -3.30
N ALA A 8 -15.65 8.85 -3.51
CA ALA A 8 -15.07 7.51 -3.40
C ALA A 8 -13.89 7.31 -4.36
N LEU A 9 -14.05 7.68 -5.64
CA LEU A 9 -13.01 7.57 -6.66
C LEU A 9 -11.82 8.48 -6.37
N LYS A 10 -12.05 9.71 -5.88
CA LYS A 10 -10.98 10.62 -5.47
C LYS A 10 -10.14 10.03 -4.35
N LEU A 11 -10.80 9.59 -3.28
CA LEU A 11 -10.12 8.94 -2.15
C LEU A 11 -9.37 7.67 -2.59
N PHE A 12 -9.94 6.90 -3.52
CA PHE A 12 -9.28 5.70 -4.06
C PHE A 12 -8.02 6.05 -4.85
N GLY A 13 -8.11 7.07 -5.72
CA GLY A 13 -6.98 7.56 -6.50
C GLY A 13 -5.89 8.20 -5.65
N ASP A 14 -6.26 8.92 -4.59
CA ASP A 14 -5.33 9.52 -3.64
C ASP A 14 -4.63 8.45 -2.79
N ALA A 15 -5.36 7.42 -2.34
CA ALA A 15 -4.77 6.25 -1.67
C ALA A 15 -3.72 5.58 -2.58
N ALA A 16 -4.07 5.35 -3.85
CA ALA A 16 -3.16 4.75 -4.81
C ALA A 16 -1.89 5.60 -5.02
N LYS A 17 -2.03 6.93 -5.12
CA LYS A 17 -0.88 7.84 -5.20
C LYS A 17 0.05 7.71 -4.00
N MET A 18 -0.52 7.69 -2.79
CA MET A 18 0.26 7.57 -1.56
C MET A 18 0.96 6.21 -1.46
N MET A 19 0.30 5.13 -1.91
CA MET A 19 0.93 3.80 -1.99
C MET A 19 2.08 3.74 -2.99
N ILE A 20 1.99 4.42 -4.14
CA ILE A 20 3.08 4.49 -5.12
C ILE A 20 4.31 5.13 -4.48
N ILE A 21 4.13 6.28 -3.81
CA ILE A 21 5.22 7.01 -3.16
C ILE A 21 5.82 6.15 -2.04
N ALA A 22 4.99 5.54 -1.20
CA ALA A 22 5.47 4.69 -0.11
C ALA A 22 6.23 3.46 -0.62
N THR A 23 5.73 2.81 -1.68
CA THR A 23 6.39 1.65 -2.28
C THR A 23 7.73 2.04 -2.89
N ALA A 24 7.81 3.20 -3.56
CA ALA A 24 9.07 3.72 -4.09
C ALA A 24 10.09 4.00 -2.98
N LEU A 25 9.68 4.60 -1.86
CA LEU A 25 10.56 4.87 -0.72
C LEU A 25 11.05 3.56 -0.06
N ILE A 26 10.21 2.53 0.03
CA ILE A 26 10.63 1.20 0.49
C ILE A 26 11.66 0.60 -0.45
N LEU A 27 11.44 0.67 -1.77
CA LEU A 27 12.40 0.15 -2.75
C LEU A 27 13.75 0.86 -2.63
N VAL A 28 13.76 2.19 -2.48
CA VAL A 28 15.00 2.96 -2.23
C VAL A 28 15.67 2.52 -0.94
N SER A 29 14.90 2.33 0.14
CA SER A 29 15.42 1.85 1.43
C SER A 29 16.09 0.48 1.30
N ILE A 30 15.45 -0.45 0.58
CA ILE A 30 15.99 -1.80 0.30
C ILE A 30 17.27 -1.70 -0.53
N SER A 31 17.29 -0.87 -1.58
CA SER A 31 18.49 -0.66 -2.40
C SER A 31 19.67 -0.12 -1.58
N ILE A 32 19.42 0.79 -0.63
CA ILE A 32 20.46 1.30 0.28
C ILE A 32 20.97 0.16 1.16
N VAL A 33 20.10 -0.63 1.79
CA VAL A 33 20.49 -1.77 2.63
C VAL A 33 21.35 -2.78 1.86
N LEU A 34 20.96 -3.11 0.62
CA LEU A 34 21.70 -4.04 -0.23
C LEU A 34 23.07 -3.49 -0.69
N SER A 35 23.25 -2.16 -0.67
CA SER A 35 24.53 -1.52 -1.01
C SER A 35 25.53 -1.47 0.15
N ILE A 36 25.08 -1.66 1.40
CA ILE A 36 25.94 -1.67 2.59
C ILE A 36 27.07 -2.71 2.51
N PRO A 37 26.85 -3.99 2.14
CA PRO A 37 27.94 -4.96 2.05
C PRO A 37 29.01 -4.58 1.01
N PHE A 38 28.61 -4.01 -0.14
CA PHE A 38 29.55 -3.58 -1.18
C PHE A 38 30.40 -2.39 -0.76
N THR A 39 29.80 -1.42 -0.06
CA THR A 39 30.50 -0.23 0.43
C THR A 39 31.38 -0.53 1.65
N THR A 40 30.93 -1.40 2.55
CA THR A 40 31.76 -1.84 3.69
C THR A 40 32.94 -2.73 3.26
N ILE A 41 32.78 -3.67 2.33
CA ILE A 41 33.90 -4.51 1.84
C ILE A 41 34.97 -3.67 1.13
N SER A 42 34.57 -2.65 0.37
CA SER A 42 35.51 -1.74 -0.32
C SER A 42 36.18 -0.74 0.63
N ALA A 43 35.51 -0.32 1.70
CA ALA A 43 36.04 0.62 2.69
C ALA A 43 36.90 -0.06 3.78
N LEU A 44 36.60 -1.31 4.17
CA LEU A 44 37.37 -2.09 5.17
C LEU A 44 38.85 -2.25 4.77
N LEU A 45 39.17 -2.11 3.48
CA LEU A 45 40.52 -2.16 2.94
C LEU A 45 41.31 -0.86 3.10
N ARG A 46 40.73 0.26 3.54
CA ARG A 46 41.39 1.58 3.49
C ARG A 46 41.34 2.42 4.77
N PHE A 47 40.24 2.51 5.52
CA PHE A 47 40.17 3.38 6.73
C PHE A 47 39.07 2.91 7.70
N TYR A 48 39.37 2.72 8.99
CA TYR A 48 38.41 2.19 9.98
C TYR A 48 37.49 3.26 10.60
N ASP A 49 37.99 4.47 10.87
CA ASP A 49 37.21 5.51 11.56
C ASP A 49 36.16 6.20 10.66
N ASP A 50 36.46 6.45 9.39
CA ASP A 50 35.50 7.00 8.41
C ASP A 50 34.30 6.06 8.15
N ILE A 51 34.46 4.76 8.37
CA ILE A 51 33.39 3.76 8.16
C ILE A 51 32.30 3.91 9.21
N ARG A 52 32.66 4.26 10.45
CA ARG A 52 31.69 4.33 11.55
C ARG A 52 30.67 5.45 11.33
N ASP A 53 31.14 6.65 10.98
CA ASP A 53 30.26 7.80 10.76
C ASP A 53 29.41 7.63 9.50
N ALA A 54 29.98 7.04 8.44
CA ALA A 54 29.23 6.67 7.24
C ALA A 54 28.12 5.66 7.56
N LEU A 55 28.41 4.60 8.31
CA LEU A 55 27.41 3.59 8.72
C LEU A 55 26.29 4.22 9.55
N ILE A 56 26.61 5.08 10.52
CA ILE A 56 25.60 5.79 11.32
C ILE A 56 24.70 6.64 10.41
N GLY A 57 25.28 7.37 9.45
CA GLY A 57 24.53 8.14 8.45
C GLY A 57 23.58 7.28 7.62
N TYR A 58 24.04 6.12 7.15
CA TYR A 58 23.20 5.16 6.41
C TYR A 58 22.05 4.62 7.26
N PHE A 59 22.28 4.25 8.51
CA PHE A 59 21.23 3.76 9.40
C PHE A 59 20.18 4.82 9.67
N ILE A 60 20.58 6.08 9.91
CA ILE A 60 19.66 7.20 10.10
C ILE A 60 18.82 7.42 8.84
N LEU A 61 19.44 7.42 7.66
CA LEU A 61 18.74 7.58 6.39
C LEU A 61 17.70 6.46 6.15
N ILE A 62 18.10 5.20 6.36
CA ILE A 62 17.20 4.04 6.25
C ILE A 62 16.04 4.17 7.24
N ALA A 63 16.31 4.58 8.48
CA ALA A 63 15.27 4.78 9.49
C ALA A 63 14.27 5.86 9.07
N ILE A 64 14.74 7.01 8.56
CA ILE A 64 13.87 8.10 8.08
C ILE A 64 13.02 7.65 6.89
N LEU A 65 13.63 7.00 5.89
CA LEU A 65 12.91 6.53 4.70
C LEU A 65 11.87 5.46 5.05
N THR A 66 12.24 4.51 5.90
CA THR A 66 11.34 3.43 6.35
C THR A 66 10.18 4.00 7.16
N LEU A 67 10.44 4.91 8.09
CA LEU A 67 9.41 5.56 8.91
C LEU A 67 8.46 6.40 8.05
N SER A 68 9.00 7.18 7.11
CA SER A 68 8.21 7.97 6.17
C SER A 68 7.30 7.08 5.32
N SER A 69 7.83 5.96 4.82
CA SER A 69 7.06 4.97 4.05
C SER A 69 5.92 4.38 4.86
N LEU A 70 6.19 4.02 6.12
CA LEU A 70 5.21 3.44 7.03
C LEU A 70 4.07 4.42 7.32
N ILE A 71 4.39 5.70 7.56
CA ILE A 71 3.40 6.76 7.76
C ILE A 71 2.53 6.93 6.52
N LEU A 72 3.13 6.96 5.33
CA LEU A 72 2.38 7.09 4.07
C LEU A 72 1.45 5.90 3.83
N ILE A 73 1.90 4.67 4.11
CA ILE A 73 1.06 3.45 4.04
C ILE A 73 -0.10 3.58 5.02
N PHE A 74 0.17 4.00 6.25
CA PHE A 74 -0.87 4.17 7.26
C PHE A 74 -1.92 5.20 6.84
N VAL A 75 -1.49 6.38 6.38
CA VAL A 75 -2.39 7.44 5.89
C VAL A 75 -3.17 6.97 4.67
N SER A 76 -2.52 6.28 3.73
CA SER A 76 -3.14 5.72 2.55
C SER A 76 -4.25 4.74 2.90
N ILE A 77 -3.95 3.74 3.73
CA ILE A 77 -4.91 2.70 4.11
C ILE A 77 -6.03 3.30 4.95
N TYR A 78 -5.69 3.96 6.05
CA TYR A 78 -6.66 4.38 7.05
C TYR A 78 -7.44 5.62 6.62
N GLY A 79 -6.74 6.63 6.13
CA GLY A 79 -7.33 7.91 5.75
C GLY A 79 -8.10 7.85 4.43
N MET A 80 -7.57 7.13 3.44
CA MET A 80 -8.06 7.23 2.06
C MET A 80 -8.74 5.94 1.58
N LEU A 81 -8.09 4.79 1.73
CA LEU A 81 -8.58 3.52 1.18
C LEU A 81 -9.84 3.03 1.91
N ILE A 82 -9.81 3.02 3.25
CA ILE A 82 -10.99 2.66 4.06
C ILE A 82 -12.10 3.71 3.90
N GLY A 83 -11.74 4.99 3.78
CA GLY A 83 -12.67 6.07 3.47
C GLY A 83 -13.41 5.81 2.15
N SER A 84 -12.65 5.52 1.10
CA SER A 84 -13.17 5.16 -0.22
C SER A 84 -14.09 3.93 -0.17
N ALA A 85 -13.65 2.85 0.47
CA ALA A 85 -14.45 1.63 0.62
C ALA A 85 -15.78 1.88 1.38
N ARG A 86 -15.78 2.82 2.34
CA ARG A 86 -17.01 3.24 3.04
C ARG A 86 -17.97 3.99 2.11
N HIS A 87 -17.47 4.89 1.28
CA HIS A 87 -18.31 5.59 0.30
C HIS A 87 -18.85 4.61 -0.76
N PHE A 88 -18.05 3.64 -1.21
CA PHE A 88 -18.51 2.57 -2.09
C PHE A 88 -19.57 1.68 -1.45
N ALA A 89 -19.42 1.33 -0.17
CA ALA A 89 -20.42 0.55 0.57
C ALA A 89 -21.77 1.28 0.72
N ASN A 90 -21.75 2.61 0.80
CA ASN A 90 -22.97 3.43 0.81
C ASN A 90 -23.64 3.51 -0.57
N TYR A 91 -22.90 3.24 -1.65
CA TYR A 91 -23.44 3.20 -3.02
C TYR A 91 -24.01 1.82 -3.37
N LYS A 92 -23.34 0.72 -2.99
CA LYS A 92 -23.88 -0.65 -3.08
C LYS A 92 -23.63 -1.43 -1.79
N SER A 93 -24.70 -1.98 -1.23
CA SER A 93 -24.67 -2.78 0.01
C SER A 93 -23.72 -3.98 -0.08
N GLU A 94 -23.58 -4.58 -1.27
CA GLU A 94 -22.68 -5.72 -1.49
C GLU A 94 -21.18 -5.36 -1.36
N LEU A 95 -20.83 -4.07 -1.33
CA LEU A 95 -19.46 -3.61 -1.10
C LEU A 95 -19.13 -3.48 0.40
N SER A 96 -20.12 -3.62 1.28
CA SER A 96 -19.93 -3.62 2.73
C SER A 96 -19.09 -4.81 3.23
N ILE A 97 -19.26 -5.98 2.62
CA ILE A 97 -18.48 -7.19 2.92
C ILE A 97 -17.02 -6.97 2.55
N VAL A 98 -16.78 -6.37 1.39
CA VAL A 98 -15.44 -6.05 0.88
C VAL A 98 -14.73 -5.04 1.78
N LYS A 99 -15.44 -3.99 2.21
CA LYS A 99 -14.94 -3.02 3.19
C LYS A 99 -14.46 -3.70 4.47
N ASN A 100 -15.28 -4.57 5.05
CA ASN A 100 -14.91 -5.26 6.29
C ASN A 100 -13.67 -6.14 6.10
N HIS A 101 -13.55 -6.82 4.96
CA HIS A 101 -12.39 -7.65 4.64
C HIS A 101 -11.10 -6.82 4.46
N ILE A 102 -11.18 -5.70 3.73
CA ILE A 102 -10.08 -4.75 3.57
C ILE A 102 -9.67 -4.18 4.94
N GLN A 103 -10.65 -3.79 5.76
CA GLN A 103 -10.40 -3.20 7.07
C GLN A 103 -9.66 -4.18 8.00
N TRP A 104 -10.15 -5.41 8.14
CA TRP A 104 -9.49 -6.39 9.02
C TRP A 104 -8.14 -6.85 8.48
N GLY A 105 -8.03 -7.12 7.17
CA GLY A 105 -6.78 -7.54 6.54
C GLY A 105 -5.69 -6.49 6.65
N PHE A 106 -5.97 -5.26 6.20
CA PHE A 106 -4.96 -4.20 6.22
C PHE A 106 -4.69 -3.64 7.62
N ILE A 107 -5.70 -3.38 8.45
CA ILE A 107 -5.45 -2.83 9.81
C ILE A 107 -4.78 -3.86 10.68
N GLY A 108 -5.35 -5.06 10.76
CA GLY A 108 -4.79 -6.14 11.58
C GLY A 108 -3.38 -6.50 11.12
N GLY A 109 -3.20 -6.66 9.80
CA GLY A 109 -1.89 -6.97 9.23
C GLY A 109 -0.86 -5.88 9.47
N LEU A 110 -1.22 -4.59 9.32
CA LEU A 110 -0.29 -3.49 9.54
C LEU A 110 0.10 -3.36 11.01
N ILE A 111 -0.85 -3.48 11.94
CA ILE A 111 -0.56 -3.44 13.39
C ILE A 111 0.37 -4.59 13.78
N LEU A 112 0.07 -5.81 13.33
CA LEU A 112 0.93 -6.96 13.59
C LEU A 112 2.31 -6.80 12.95
N ALA A 113 2.39 -6.29 11.73
CA ALA A 113 3.67 -6.05 11.04
C ALA A 113 4.51 -5.01 11.78
N ILE A 114 3.91 -3.93 12.27
CA ILE A 114 4.60 -2.89 13.05
C ILE A 114 5.08 -3.45 14.39
N LEU A 115 4.21 -4.13 15.13
CA LEU A 115 4.58 -4.75 16.41
C LEU A 115 5.66 -5.82 16.22
N GLY A 116 5.54 -6.64 15.18
CA GLY A 116 6.50 -7.67 14.84
C GLY A 116 7.85 -7.09 14.45
N ALA A 117 7.87 -6.02 13.64
CA ALA A 117 9.09 -5.31 13.28
C ALA A 117 9.75 -4.64 14.49
N LEU A 118 8.96 -4.03 15.39
CA LEU A 118 9.46 -3.42 16.62
C LEU A 118 10.08 -4.47 17.56
N LEU A 119 9.39 -5.60 17.77
CA LEU A 119 9.88 -6.71 18.58
C LEU A 119 11.13 -7.36 17.97
N TYR A 120 11.16 -7.52 16.65
CA TYR A 120 12.31 -8.05 15.93
C TYR A 120 13.52 -7.13 16.08
N LEU A 121 13.34 -5.81 15.93
CA LEU A 121 14.41 -4.83 16.06
C LEU A 121 14.92 -4.72 17.52
N LEU A 122 14.01 -4.68 18.49
CA LEU A 122 14.36 -4.68 19.91
C LEU A 122 15.08 -5.97 20.30
N GLY A 123 14.60 -7.11 19.82
CA GLY A 123 15.19 -8.42 20.09
C GLY A 123 16.57 -8.59 19.47
N PHE A 124 16.78 -8.03 18.27
CA PHE A 124 18.07 -8.02 17.61
C PHE A 124 19.15 -7.31 18.44
N ILE A 125 18.78 -6.21 19.12
CA ILE A 125 19.72 -5.39 19.90
C ILE A 125 19.88 -5.91 21.34
N ALA A 126 18.80 -6.36 21.98
CA ALA A 126 18.78 -6.55 23.43
C ALA A 126 18.45 -7.99 23.90
N ASN A 127 17.66 -8.78 23.15
CA ASN A 127 17.21 -10.07 23.64
C ASN A 127 16.80 -11.05 22.51
N PRO A 128 17.51 -12.20 22.35
CA PRO A 128 17.20 -13.17 21.30
C PRO A 128 15.80 -13.81 21.42
N LEU A 129 15.18 -13.83 22.61
CA LEU A 129 13.79 -14.29 22.80
C LEU A 129 12.76 -13.36 22.17
N ALA A 130 13.03 -12.05 22.11
CA ALA A 130 12.12 -11.11 21.44
C ALA A 130 12.21 -11.28 19.92
N THR A 131 13.38 -11.64 19.38
CA THR A 131 13.57 -11.94 17.95
C THR A 131 12.79 -13.18 17.52
N SER A 132 12.79 -14.24 18.35
CA SER A 132 12.09 -15.48 18.02
C SER A 132 10.57 -15.34 18.02
N VAL A 133 10.01 -14.37 18.75
CA VAL A 133 8.57 -14.04 18.72
C VAL A 133 8.24 -12.98 17.66
N GLY A 134 9.12 -12.01 17.45
CA GLY A 134 8.93 -10.93 16.48
C GLY A 134 8.82 -11.43 15.04
N LEU A 135 9.66 -12.40 14.64
CA LEU A 135 9.66 -12.95 13.28
C LEU A 135 8.33 -13.67 12.92
N PRO A 136 7.80 -14.61 13.74
CA PRO A 136 6.48 -15.19 13.51
C PRO A 136 5.37 -14.13 13.43
N LEU A 137 5.41 -13.10 14.28
CA LEU A 137 4.41 -12.04 14.28
C LEU A 137 4.45 -11.22 12.98
N LEU A 138 5.64 -10.96 12.46
CA LEU A 138 5.86 -10.33 11.15
C LEU A 138 5.29 -11.17 10.01
N ILE A 139 5.52 -12.50 10.04
CA ILE A 139 4.98 -13.42 9.03
C ILE A 139 3.45 -13.42 9.04
N ILE A 140 2.83 -13.49 10.24
CA ILE A 140 1.36 -13.43 10.38
C ILE A 140 0.83 -12.07 9.91
N GLY A 141 1.52 -10.98 10.26
CA GLY A 141 1.18 -9.64 9.79
C GLY A 141 1.21 -9.52 8.26
N MET A 142 2.25 -10.04 7.61
CA MET A 142 2.33 -10.09 6.15
C MET A 142 1.21 -10.91 5.53
N PHE A 143 0.86 -12.06 6.14
CA PHE A 143 -0.25 -12.87 5.67
C PHE A 143 -1.60 -12.14 5.78
N MET A 144 -1.85 -11.42 6.88
CA MET A 144 -3.05 -10.57 7.01
C MET A 144 -3.07 -9.42 6.00
N LEU A 145 -1.94 -8.76 5.75
CA LEU A 145 -1.83 -7.72 4.72
C LEU A 145 -2.17 -8.29 3.34
N TRP A 146 -1.74 -9.51 3.04
CA TRP A 146 -2.09 -10.20 1.81
C TRP A 146 -3.60 -10.46 1.69
N LEU A 147 -4.27 -10.91 2.77
CA LEU A 147 -5.73 -11.02 2.80
C LEU A 147 -6.42 -9.67 2.54
N GLY A 148 -5.85 -8.58 3.06
CA GLY A 148 -6.28 -7.22 2.73
C GLY A 148 -6.19 -6.92 1.22
N GLY A 149 -5.08 -7.33 0.59
CA GLY A 149 -4.88 -7.25 -0.85
C GLY A 149 -5.92 -8.02 -1.68
N ILE A 150 -6.34 -9.20 -1.22
CA ILE A 150 -7.43 -9.96 -1.86
C ILE A 150 -8.75 -9.17 -1.79
N GLY A 151 -9.05 -8.55 -0.64
CA GLY A 151 -10.21 -7.66 -0.50
C GLY A 151 -10.18 -6.51 -1.51
N LEU A 152 -8.99 -5.94 -1.76
CA LEU A 152 -8.78 -4.91 -2.76
C LEU A 152 -9.01 -5.42 -4.19
N SER A 153 -8.54 -6.63 -4.52
CA SER A 153 -8.81 -7.27 -5.81
C SER A 153 -10.31 -7.46 -6.06
N VAL A 154 -11.06 -7.91 -5.05
CA VAL A 154 -12.51 -8.05 -5.13
C VAL A 154 -13.19 -6.69 -5.36
N LEU A 155 -12.72 -5.64 -4.68
CA LEU A 155 -13.20 -4.27 -4.94
C LEU A 155 -12.98 -3.87 -6.40
N CYS A 156 -11.78 -4.13 -6.95
CA CYS A 156 -11.47 -3.86 -8.35
C CYS A 156 -12.38 -4.64 -9.30
N PHE A 157 -12.64 -5.93 -9.07
CA PHE A 157 -13.55 -6.71 -9.93
C PHE A 157 -14.98 -6.13 -9.93
N LYS A 158 -15.49 -5.72 -8.76
CA LYS A 158 -16.81 -5.06 -8.69
C LYS A 158 -16.84 -3.71 -9.40
N LEU A 159 -15.77 -2.93 -9.31
CA LEU A 159 -15.66 -1.67 -10.05
C LEU A 159 -15.55 -1.90 -11.57
N TYR A 160 -14.90 -3.00 -11.99
CA TYR A 160 -14.88 -3.40 -13.40
C TYR A 160 -16.28 -3.75 -13.91
N GLU A 161 -17.10 -4.46 -13.12
CA GLU A 161 -18.47 -4.78 -13.54
C GLU A 161 -19.32 -3.52 -13.79
N GLU A 162 -19.12 -2.49 -12.97
CA GLU A 162 -19.84 -1.21 -13.05
C GLU A 162 -19.33 -0.31 -14.20
N PHE A 163 -18.01 -0.12 -14.31
CA PHE A 163 -17.43 0.85 -15.24
C PHE A 163 -16.89 0.23 -16.53
N LYS A 164 -16.88 -1.10 -16.64
CA LYS A 164 -16.32 -1.89 -17.77
C LYS A 164 -14.89 -1.49 -18.13
N SER A 165 -14.10 -1.06 -17.15
CA SER A 165 -12.73 -0.61 -17.37
C SER A 165 -11.69 -1.72 -17.21
N ILE A 166 -11.00 -2.05 -18.32
CA ILE A 166 -9.95 -3.07 -18.36
C ILE A 166 -8.78 -2.71 -17.41
N SER A 167 -8.46 -1.42 -17.23
CA SER A 167 -7.39 -0.98 -16.32
C SER A 167 -7.63 -1.42 -14.88
N ILE A 168 -8.88 -1.30 -14.40
CA ILE A 168 -9.29 -1.73 -13.05
C ILE A 168 -9.24 -3.26 -12.94
N LEU A 169 -9.66 -3.99 -13.98
CA LEU A 169 -9.58 -5.44 -14.01
C LEU A 169 -8.12 -5.92 -13.88
N MET A 170 -7.22 -5.35 -14.68
CA MET A 170 -5.79 -5.67 -14.65
C MET A 170 -5.18 -5.35 -13.29
N SER A 171 -5.54 -4.22 -12.68
CA SER A 171 -5.11 -3.89 -11.33
C SER A 171 -5.56 -4.94 -10.31
N GLY A 172 -6.81 -5.42 -10.40
CA GLY A 172 -7.33 -6.47 -9.51
C GLY A 172 -6.52 -7.76 -9.60
N ILE A 173 -6.20 -8.19 -10.82
CA ILE A 173 -5.38 -9.39 -11.08
C ILE A 173 -3.96 -9.22 -10.52
N PHE A 174 -3.33 -8.07 -10.76
CA PHE A 174 -1.97 -7.80 -10.29
C PHE A 174 -1.84 -7.76 -8.76
N PHE A 175 -2.89 -7.38 -8.03
CA PHE A 175 -2.89 -7.50 -6.56
C PHE A 175 -2.87 -8.95 -6.06
N ILE A 176 -3.45 -9.90 -6.80
CA ILE A 176 -3.47 -11.33 -6.43
C ILE A 176 -2.07 -11.94 -6.59
N VAL A 177 -1.38 -11.61 -7.68
CA VAL A 177 -0.08 -12.21 -8.05
C VAL A 177 1.05 -11.80 -7.09
N MET A 178 0.84 -10.80 -6.22
CA MET A 178 1.82 -10.25 -5.27
C MET A 178 3.11 -9.69 -5.90
N GLY A 179 3.89 -8.97 -5.09
CA GLY A 179 5.25 -8.55 -5.42
C GLY A 179 5.34 -7.23 -6.19
N ALA A 180 6.33 -7.12 -7.08
CA ALA A 180 6.64 -5.89 -7.82
C ALA A 180 5.47 -5.37 -8.68
N LEU A 181 4.55 -6.27 -9.08
CA LEU A 181 3.34 -5.94 -9.81
C LEU A 181 2.37 -5.06 -9.00
N SER A 182 2.45 -5.09 -7.66
CA SER A 182 1.61 -4.23 -6.80
C SER A 182 1.80 -2.74 -7.09
N LEU A 183 3.03 -2.31 -7.40
CA LEU A 183 3.30 -0.93 -7.80
C LEU A 183 2.55 -0.56 -9.09
N ILE A 184 2.55 -1.46 -10.06
CA ILE A 184 1.86 -1.29 -11.35
C ILE A 184 0.34 -1.23 -11.11
N SER A 185 -0.20 -2.06 -10.22
CA SER A 185 -1.62 -2.00 -9.81
C SER A 185 -2.00 -0.63 -9.29
N TRP A 186 -1.20 -0.06 -8.38
CA TRP A 186 -1.47 1.26 -7.83
C TRP A 186 -1.41 2.36 -8.90
N ILE A 187 -0.45 2.27 -9.82
CA ILE A 187 -0.37 3.20 -10.96
C ILE A 187 -1.63 3.13 -11.82
N LEU A 188 -2.09 1.92 -12.18
CA LEU A 188 -3.29 1.71 -12.96
C LEU A 188 -4.53 2.29 -12.27
N ILE A 189 -4.71 2.05 -10.97
CA ILE A 189 -5.80 2.64 -10.19
C ILE A 189 -5.74 4.16 -10.24
N HIS A 190 -4.56 4.76 -10.03
CA HIS A 190 -4.43 6.22 -10.01
C HIS A 190 -4.81 6.86 -11.34
N ILE A 191 -4.39 6.27 -12.46
CA ILE A 191 -4.71 6.77 -13.80
C ILE A 191 -6.21 6.57 -14.09
N GLU A 192 -6.74 5.38 -13.79
CA GLU A 192 -8.12 5.04 -14.14
C GLU A 192 -9.14 5.81 -13.30
N THR A 193 -8.89 6.01 -12.00
CA THR A 193 -9.77 6.82 -11.14
C THR A 193 -9.89 8.26 -11.64
N ARG A 194 -8.79 8.88 -12.09
CA ARG A 194 -8.82 10.20 -12.73
C ARG A 194 -9.63 10.21 -14.02
N SER A 195 -9.44 9.20 -14.87
CA SER A 195 -10.19 9.02 -16.12
C SER A 195 -11.69 8.90 -15.85
N LEU A 196 -12.09 8.08 -14.89
CA LEU A 196 -13.49 7.89 -14.49
C LEU A 196 -14.10 9.18 -13.92
N ILE A 197 -13.38 9.90 -13.06
CA ILE A 197 -13.85 11.19 -12.54
C ILE A 197 -14.06 12.18 -13.68
N ALA A 198 -13.14 12.28 -14.64
CA ALA A 198 -13.27 13.18 -15.79
C ALA A 198 -14.46 12.83 -16.69
N LYS A 199 -14.74 11.53 -16.88
CA LYS A 199 -15.92 11.04 -17.60
C LYS A 199 -17.23 11.37 -16.87
N ILE A 200 -17.27 11.19 -15.55
CA ILE A 200 -18.46 11.44 -14.72
C ILE A 200 -18.76 12.94 -14.60
N THR A 201 -17.73 13.78 -14.52
CA THR A 201 -17.86 15.24 -14.39
C THR A 201 -18.05 15.96 -15.74
N GLY A 202 -18.04 15.22 -16.86
CA GLY A 202 -18.19 15.80 -18.20
C GLY A 202 -16.98 16.57 -18.71
N ALA A 203 -15.89 16.67 -17.93
CA ALA A 203 -14.66 17.36 -18.31
C ALA A 203 -13.88 16.66 -19.44
N GLY A 204 -14.18 15.37 -19.70
CA GLY A 204 -13.50 14.54 -20.71
C GLY A 204 -14.17 14.43 -22.08
N GLY A 205 -15.21 15.23 -22.38
CA GLY A 205 -15.85 15.28 -23.71
C GLY A 205 -16.67 14.04 -24.14
N THR A 206 -16.62 12.95 -23.36
CA THR A 206 -17.42 11.73 -23.58
C THR A 206 -18.21 11.42 -22.31
N ALA A 207 -19.45 11.90 -22.27
CA ALA A 207 -20.37 11.61 -21.18
C ALA A 207 -20.69 10.11 -21.19
N VAL A 208 -20.14 9.36 -20.24
CA VAL A 208 -20.58 7.99 -19.99
C VAL A 208 -21.94 8.10 -19.30
N ILE A 209 -22.98 7.55 -19.93
CA ILE A 209 -24.29 7.37 -19.32
C ILE A 209 -24.08 6.42 -18.13
N MET A 210 -24.01 6.99 -16.93
CA MET A 210 -23.90 6.18 -15.72
C MET A 210 -25.13 5.26 -15.65
N PRO A 211 -24.95 3.95 -15.42
CA PRO A 211 -26.09 3.09 -15.13
C PRO A 211 -26.82 3.68 -13.92
N PRO A 212 -28.17 3.73 -13.97
CA PRO A 212 -28.94 4.24 -12.85
C PRO A 212 -28.65 3.42 -11.60
N PRO A 213 -28.64 4.04 -10.41
CA PRO A 213 -28.43 3.32 -9.16
C PRO A 213 -29.48 2.20 -9.05
N PRO A 214 -29.09 0.99 -8.57
CA PRO A 214 -30.05 -0.07 -8.35
C PRO A 214 -31.12 0.38 -7.33
N PRO A 215 -32.37 -0.10 -7.49
CA PRO A 215 -33.51 0.25 -6.63
C PRO A 215 -33.33 -0.16 -5.17
#